data_AF-A0A3C1XBL9-F1
#
_entry.id   AF-A0A3C1XBL9-F1
#
_cell.length_a   1.000
_cell.length_b   1.000
_cell.length_c   1.000
_cell.angle_alpha   90.00
_cell.angle_beta   90.00
_cell.angle_gamma   90.00
#
_symmetry.space_group_name_H-M   'P 1'
#
loop_
_entity.id
_entity.type
_entity.pdbx_description
1 polymer ?
#
loop_
_entity_poly.entity_id
_entity_poly.type
_entity_poly.pdbx_seq_one_letter_code
_entity_poly.pdbx_strand_id
1 'polypeptide(L)' 'GGSSLKAVEAIRRDGCEVIGMVAAYTYGFPVAQEAFKNAKVTLVTLTNYEAVLDVALRTGYIEKEDIQT' A
#
# COMPACT_ATOMS: atom_id res chain seq x y z
N GLY A 1 0.28 6.15 2.16
CA GLY A 1 -1.07 6.34 2.74
C GLY A 1 -1.55 7.77 2.62
N GLY A 2 -0.89 8.73 3.30
CA GLY A 2 -1.39 10.11 3.45
C GLY A 2 -1.74 10.85 2.15
N SER A 3 -0.87 10.83 1.13
CA SER A 3 -1.16 11.51 -0.15
C SER A 3 -2.42 10.96 -0.83
N SER A 4 -2.60 9.64 -0.79
CA SER A 4 -3.74 8.99 -1.43
C SER A 4 -5.04 9.28 -0.67
N LEU A 5 -5.00 9.34 0.65
CA LEU A 5 -6.16 9.70 1.47
C LEU A 5 -6.59 11.16 1.28
N LYS A 6 -5.64 12.09 1.06
CA LYS A 6 -6.00 13.48 0.68
C LYS A 6 -6.78 13.53 -0.63
N ALA A 7 -6.46 12.68 -1.60
CA ALA A 7 -7.23 12.59 -2.84
C ALA A 7 -8.65 12.04 -2.59
N VAL A 8 -8.78 11.02 -1.72
CA VAL A 8 -10.10 10.53 -1.27
C VAL A 8 -10.92 11.64 -0.64
N GLU A 9 -10.32 12.42 0.26
CA GLU A 9 -10.98 13.54 0.94
C GLU A 9 -11.46 14.60 -0.05
N ALA A 10 -10.63 14.95 -1.03
CA ALA A 10 -11.00 15.91 -2.07
C ALA A 10 -12.20 15.42 -2.91
N ILE A 11 -12.20 14.15 -3.33
CA ILE A 11 -13.29 13.56 -4.10
C ILE A 11 -14.59 13.52 -3.28
N ARG A 12 -14.50 13.16 -1.99
CA ARG A 12 -15.66 13.13 -1.09
C ARG A 12 -16.22 14.53 -0.81
N ARG A 13 -15.34 15.53 -0.66
CA ARG A 13 -15.75 16.92 -0.45
C ARG A 13 -16.60 17.45 -1.61
N ASP A 14 -16.32 16.99 -2.82
CA ASP A 14 -17.05 17.38 -4.02
C ASP A 14 -18.33 16.54 -4.23
N GLY A 15 -18.75 15.77 -3.22
CA GLY A 15 -20.02 15.04 -3.18
C GLY A 15 -19.96 13.64 -3.81
N CYS A 16 -18.78 13.16 -4.22
CA CYS A 16 -18.63 11.85 -4.82
C CYS A 16 -18.36 10.75 -3.77
N GLU A 17 -18.81 9.53 -4.07
CA GLU A 17 -18.49 8.35 -3.27
C GLU A 17 -17.18 7.72 -3.73
N VAL A 18 -16.26 7.48 -2.79
CA VAL A 18 -15.04 6.72 -3.05
C VAL A 18 -15.27 5.27 -2.64
N ILE A 19 -15.46 4.41 -3.64
CA ILE A 19 -15.71 2.97 -3.47
C ILE A 19 -14.47 2.19 -3.02
N GLY A 20 -13.27 2.73 -3.23
CA GLY A 20 -12.02 2.06 -2.88
C GLY A 20 -10.81 2.69 -3.56
N MET A 21 -9.65 2.07 -3.36
CA MET A 21 -8.38 2.48 -3.93
C MET A 21 -7.61 1.27 -4.44
N VAL A 22 -6.98 1.43 -5.60
CA VAL A 22 -6.04 0.46 -6.16
C VAL A 22 -4.66 1.12 -6.28
N ALA A 23 -3.62 0.42 -5.85
CA ALA A 23 -2.23 0.85 -6.02
C ALA A 23 -1.38 -0.25 -6.67
N ALA A 24 -0.33 0.13 -7.39
CA ALA A 24 0.58 -0.85 -7.97
C ALA A 24 1.37 -1.61 -6.90
N TYR A 25 1.79 -0.91 -5.84
CA TYR A 25 2.70 -1.45 -4.83
C TYR A 25 2.40 -0.86 -3.45
N THR A 26 2.73 -1.60 -2.39
CA THR A 26 2.70 -1.14 -1.00
C THR A 26 3.85 -1.68 -0.17
N TYR A 27 4.37 -0.87 0.75
CA TYR A 27 5.31 -1.32 1.77
C TYR A 27 4.65 -2.11 2.92
N GLY A 28 3.32 -2.14 2.98
CA GLY A 28 2.60 -2.91 3.99
C GLY A 28 2.60 -2.32 5.40
N PHE A 29 3.16 -1.12 5.62
CA PHE A 29 3.28 -0.52 6.95
C PHE A 29 1.92 -0.44 7.71
N PRO A 30 1.87 -0.84 8.99
CA PRO A 30 0.63 -0.83 9.79
C PRO A 30 -0.06 0.53 9.83
N VAL A 31 0.71 1.61 9.96
CA VAL A 31 0.19 2.99 9.96
C VAL A 31 -0.62 3.33 8.70
N ALA A 32 -0.24 2.78 7.54
CA ALA A 32 -0.99 2.97 6.31
C ALA A 32 -2.30 2.17 6.36
N GLN A 33 -2.25 0.91 6.80
CA GLN A 33 -3.44 0.06 6.91
C GLN A 33 -4.48 0.65 7.86
N GLU A 34 -4.05 1.14 9.02
CA GLU A 34 -4.92 1.81 9.99
C GLU A 34 -5.52 3.09 9.41
N ALA A 35 -4.75 3.89 8.70
CA ALA A 35 -5.25 5.12 8.08
C ALA A 35 -6.34 4.83 7.03
N PHE A 36 -6.16 3.81 6.18
CA PHE A 36 -7.18 3.40 5.19
C PHE A 36 -8.43 2.82 5.86
N LYS A 37 -8.26 2.03 6.93
CA LYS A 37 -9.37 1.51 7.74
C LYS A 37 -10.19 2.64 8.38
N ASN A 38 -9.51 3.62 9.00
CA ASN A 38 -10.15 4.77 9.63
C ASN A 38 -10.87 5.67 8.61
N ALA A 39 -10.29 5.83 7.42
CA ALA A 39 -10.92 6.54 6.31
C ALA A 39 -12.08 5.76 5.66
N LYS A 40 -12.33 4.50 6.06
CA LYS A 40 -13.31 3.59 5.45
C LYS A 40 -13.11 3.49 3.94
N VAL A 41 -11.86 3.22 3.52
CA VAL A 41 -11.50 3.02 2.12
C VAL A 41 -10.76 1.69 2.01
N THR A 42 -11.31 0.78 1.22
CA THR A 42 -10.64 -0.49 0.89
C THR A 42 -9.47 -0.20 -0.03
N LEU A 43 -8.26 -0.60 0.37
CA LEU A 43 -7.05 -0.54 -0.46
C LEU A 43 -6.74 -1.94 -1.00
N VAL A 44 -6.61 -2.05 -2.32
CA VAL A 44 -6.11 -3.25 -3.02
C VAL A 44 -4.81 -2.89 -3.71
N THR A 45 -3.81 -3.77 -3.62
CA THR A 45 -2.50 -3.55 -4.26
C THR A 45 -2.14 -4.71 -5.18
N LEU A 46 -1.55 -4.41 -6.35
CA LEU A 46 -1.12 -5.45 -7.29
C LEU A 46 0.06 -6.28 -6.75
N THR A 47 0.95 -5.65 -5.98
CA THR A 47 2.05 -6.32 -5.28
C THR A 47 2.38 -5.59 -3.96
N ASN A 48 3.21 -6.20 -3.13
CA ASN A 48 3.64 -5.67 -1.84
C ASN A 48 5.15 -5.93 -1.62
N TYR A 49 5.69 -5.37 -0.54
CA TYR A 49 7.11 -5.50 -0.21
C TYR A 49 7.57 -6.95 -0.04
N GLU A 50 6.78 -7.78 0.63
CA GLU A 50 7.09 -9.21 0.84
C GLU A 50 7.20 -9.96 -0.49
N ALA A 51 6.24 -9.76 -1.40
CA ALA A 51 6.27 -10.36 -2.72
C ALA A 51 7.48 -9.89 -3.55
N VAL A 52 7.91 -8.63 -3.39
CA VAL A 52 9.12 -8.11 -4.04
C VAL A 52 10.37 -8.72 -3.43
N LEU A 53 10.45 -8.86 -2.10
CA LEU A 53 11.58 -9.51 -1.42
C LEU A 53 11.75 -10.97 -1.85
N ASP A 54 10.65 -11.73 -1.91
CA ASP A 54 10.66 -13.13 -2.37
C ASP A 54 11.21 -13.27 -3.79
N VAL A 55 10.81 -12.35 -4.68
CA VAL A 55 11.31 -12.33 -6.05
C VAL A 55 12.78 -11.93 -6.07
N ALA A 56 13.17 -10.90 -5.32
CA ALA A 56 14.54 -10.39 -5.26
C ALA A 56 15.53 -11.45 -4.76
N LEU A 57 15.17 -12.23 -3.73
CA LEU A 57 15.93 -13.39 -3.29
C LEU A 57 16.06 -14.44 -4.39
N ARG A 58 14.94 -14.79 -5.04
CA ARG A 58 14.92 -15.81 -6.08
C ARG A 58 15.75 -15.44 -7.31
N THR A 59 15.85 -14.14 -7.62
CA THR A 59 16.66 -13.64 -8.73
C THR A 59 18.11 -13.34 -8.35
N GLY A 60 18.48 -13.48 -7.07
CA GLY A 60 19.80 -13.11 -6.56
C GLY A 60 20.06 -11.61 -6.60
N TYR A 61 19.01 -10.78 -6.56
CA TYR A 61 19.15 -9.33 -6.43
C TYR A 61 19.52 -8.91 -5.01
N ILE A 62 19.13 -9.73 -4.03
CA ILE A 62 19.54 -9.65 -2.62
C ILE A 62 19.90 -11.05 -2.13
N GLU A 63 20.73 -11.12 -1.09
CA GLU A 63 21.06 -12.35 -0.36
C GLU A 63 20.15 -12.52 0.87
N LYS A 64 20.17 -13.69 1.51
CA LYS A 64 19.31 -13.94 2.69
C LYS A 64 19.71 -13.08 3.88
N GLU A 65 20.99 -12.74 3.93
CA GLU A 65 21.64 -11.91 4.93
C GLU A 65 21.11 -10.47 4.87
N ASP A 66 20.72 -9.98 3.69
CA ASP A 66 20.18 -8.63 3.50
C ASP A 66 18.78 -8.43 4.11
N ILE A 67 18.09 -9.53 4.46
CA ILE A 67 16.74 -9.51 5.05
C ILE A 67 16.80 -9.46 6.58
N GLN A 68 17.94 -9.80 7.19
CA GLN A 68 18.09 -9.73 8.64
C GLN A 68 18.24 -8.27 9.07
N THR A 69 17.15 -7.65 9.54
CA THR A 69 17.20 -6.42 10.35
C THR A 69 16.08 -6.41 11.37
#